data_AF-A0A7C5IPG3-F1
#
_entry.id   AF-A0A7C5IPG3-F1
#
_cell.length_a   1.000
_cell.length_b   1.000
_cell.length_c   1.000
_cell.angle_alpha   90.00
_cell.angle_beta   90.00
_cell.angle_gamma   90.00
#
_symmetry.space_group_name_H-M   'P 1'
#
loop_
_entity.id
_entity.type
_entity.pdbx_description
1 polymer ?
#
loop_
_entity_poly.entity_id
_entity_poly.type
_entity_poly.pdbx_seq_one_letter_code
_entity_poly.pdbx_strand_id
1 'polypeptide(L)'
;MMKFKIPTLLLPILAMLALCWPSQANAQGCPGIPVNLSLSNLNISSAQEYKASNAITVGPTVSITQAVNVDIIATNEITFKANFSMVSGSTLEARLVNPCNTSKVADAGEQAGRTGEPEANPWIDQPAIMQGFPNPFIGQTTLRFSLPDAETVNLQVYNLKGEHIATLFEGNLKAGQAAEVTFEPTDLAAGIYLARLSTASGKSLSYRLMLQL
;
A
#
# COMPACT_ATOMS: atom_id res chain seq x y z
N MET A 1 -52.93 54.82 -2.66
CA MET A 1 -53.77 53.63 -2.92
C MET A 1 -53.95 53.48 -4.42
N MET A 2 -53.30 52.51 -5.05
CA MET A 2 -53.76 51.92 -6.32
C MET A 2 -53.08 50.57 -6.48
N LYS A 3 -53.88 49.51 -6.42
CA LYS A 3 -53.49 48.12 -6.67
C LYS A 3 -53.60 47.85 -8.16
N PHE A 4 -52.64 47.15 -8.75
CA PHE A 4 -52.91 46.31 -9.93
C PHE A 4 -52.15 44.99 -9.81
N LYS A 5 -52.86 43.92 -10.16
CA LYS A 5 -52.56 42.51 -9.90
C LYS A 5 -52.43 41.80 -11.26
N ILE A 6 -51.22 41.30 -11.55
CA ILE A 6 -50.78 40.10 -12.33
C ILE A 6 -51.43 39.83 -13.72
N PRO A 7 -50.68 39.26 -14.69
CA PRO A 7 -50.73 37.81 -14.82
C PRO A 7 -49.39 37.12 -15.12
N THR A 8 -49.29 35.94 -14.54
CA THR A 8 -48.42 34.81 -14.82
C THR A 8 -48.48 34.43 -16.30
N LEU A 9 -47.35 34.11 -16.94
CA LEU A 9 -47.16 32.87 -17.72
C LEU A 9 -45.72 32.73 -18.27
N LEU A 10 -45.16 31.54 -18.04
CA LEU A 10 -44.14 30.80 -18.81
C LEU A 10 -42.70 31.35 -18.96
N LEU A 11 -41.79 30.73 -18.19
CA LEU A 11 -40.45 30.29 -18.63
C LEU A 11 -40.55 29.42 -19.90
N PRO A 12 -39.48 29.15 -20.71
CA PRO A 12 -38.09 28.95 -20.25
C PRO A 12 -36.97 29.38 -21.24
N ILE A 13 -35.72 29.01 -20.88
CA ILE A 13 -34.56 28.68 -21.76
C ILE A 13 -33.51 29.80 -22.03
N LEU A 14 -32.42 29.68 -21.25
CA LEU A 14 -31.00 29.64 -21.68
C LEU A 14 -30.29 30.92 -22.18
N ALA A 15 -29.36 31.43 -21.36
CA ALA A 15 -28.04 31.97 -21.73
C ALA A 15 -27.25 32.23 -20.42
N MET A 16 -26.25 31.41 -20.05
CA MET A 16 -24.82 31.68 -20.30
C MET A 16 -24.45 33.17 -20.34
N LEU A 17 -23.78 33.69 -19.30
CA LEU A 17 -22.36 34.05 -19.32
C LEU A 17 -21.97 34.87 -18.07
N ALA A 18 -21.10 34.24 -17.29
CA ALA A 18 -19.98 34.76 -16.51
C ALA A 18 -20.00 36.21 -15.99
N LEU A 19 -19.70 36.35 -14.68
CA LEU A 19 -18.52 37.04 -14.13
C LEU A 19 -18.85 37.66 -12.78
N CYS A 20 -18.48 36.99 -11.69
CA CYS A 20 -17.66 37.59 -10.62
C CYS A 20 -17.33 36.50 -9.59
N TRP A 21 -16.10 36.00 -9.60
CA TRP A 21 -15.58 35.13 -8.56
C TRP A 21 -14.45 35.89 -7.86
N PRO A 22 -14.61 36.34 -6.61
CA PRO A 22 -13.47 36.56 -5.75
C PRO A 22 -13.12 35.22 -5.09
N SER A 23 -11.92 34.76 -5.40
CA SER A 23 -11.13 33.78 -4.65
C SER A 23 -11.51 33.70 -3.16
N GLN A 24 -12.09 32.57 -2.78
CA GLN A 24 -11.95 32.04 -1.42
C GLN A 24 -11.50 30.59 -1.55
N ALA A 25 -10.23 30.36 -1.21
CA ALA A 25 -9.72 29.04 -0.89
C ALA A 25 -10.60 28.45 0.22
N ASN A 26 -11.42 27.47 -0.14
CA ASN A 26 -12.36 26.85 0.77
C ASN A 26 -11.96 25.38 0.89
N ALA A 27 -11.79 24.92 2.13
CA ALA A 27 -11.52 23.55 2.51
C ALA A 27 -12.74 22.65 2.21
N GLN A 28 -13.08 22.50 0.93
CA GLN A 28 -14.26 21.78 0.49
C GLN A 28 -13.83 20.40 -0.02
N GLY A 29 -14.21 19.37 0.74
CA GLY A 29 -14.07 17.98 0.35
C GLY A 29 -14.79 17.66 -0.97
N CYS A 30 -14.66 16.42 -1.41
CA CYS A 30 -15.20 15.94 -2.68
C CYS A 30 -16.71 16.14 -2.77
N PRO A 31 -17.24 16.67 -3.90
CA PRO A 31 -18.68 16.79 -4.09
C PRO A 31 -19.37 15.43 -3.92
N GLY A 32 -20.36 15.36 -3.02
CA GLY A 32 -21.12 14.13 -2.77
C GLY A 32 -20.42 13.10 -1.87
N ILE A 33 -19.24 13.39 -1.33
CA ILE A 33 -18.51 12.52 -0.40
C ILE A 33 -18.39 13.25 0.94
N PRO A 34 -18.69 12.59 2.07
CA PRO A 34 -18.54 13.22 3.38
C PRO A 34 -17.09 13.65 3.63
N VAL A 35 -16.88 14.76 4.34
CA VAL A 35 -15.53 15.19 4.73
C VAL A 35 -14.94 14.19 5.73
N ASN A 36 -15.69 13.85 6.78
CA ASN A 36 -15.31 12.83 7.74
C ASN A 36 -16.41 11.76 7.79
N LEU A 37 -16.04 10.49 7.90
CA LEU A 37 -16.98 9.38 7.99
C LEU A 37 -16.65 8.51 9.21
N SER A 38 -17.65 8.24 10.05
CA SER A 38 -17.52 7.34 11.19
C SER A 38 -18.34 6.08 10.96
N LEU A 39 -17.67 4.94 10.92
CA LEU A 39 -18.24 3.61 10.76
C LEU A 39 -18.27 2.92 12.12
N SER A 40 -19.44 2.89 12.77
CA SER A 40 -19.59 2.31 14.11
C SER A 40 -20.87 1.49 14.21
N ASN A 41 -20.81 0.36 14.91
CA ASN A 41 -21.90 -0.60 15.09
C ASN A 41 -22.44 -1.15 13.77
N LEU A 42 -21.54 -1.48 12.83
CA LEU A 42 -21.90 -1.96 11.49
C LEU A 42 -21.66 -3.47 11.35
N ASN A 43 -22.59 -4.12 10.67
CA ASN A 43 -22.45 -5.50 10.19
C ASN A 43 -22.39 -5.45 8.65
N ILE A 44 -21.22 -5.76 8.08
CA ILE A 44 -20.99 -5.72 6.64
C ILE A 44 -21.09 -7.13 6.10
N SER A 45 -22.11 -7.38 5.28
CA SER A 45 -22.40 -8.69 4.69
C SER A 45 -22.37 -8.68 3.16
N SER A 46 -21.89 -7.61 2.54
CA SER A 46 -21.78 -7.46 1.09
C SER A 46 -20.57 -6.59 0.77
N ALA A 47 -20.04 -6.72 -0.45
CA ALA A 47 -18.94 -5.86 -0.89
C ALA A 47 -19.37 -4.39 -0.85
N GLN A 48 -18.55 -3.54 -0.22
CA GLN A 48 -18.91 -2.15 0.06
C GLN A 48 -17.68 -1.24 0.01
N GLU A 49 -17.86 -0.06 -0.56
CA GLU A 49 -16.86 0.99 -0.59
C GLU A 49 -17.30 2.14 0.33
N TYR A 50 -16.38 2.64 1.16
CA TYR A 50 -16.56 3.76 2.08
C TYR A 50 -15.55 4.87 1.76
N LYS A 51 -16.05 6.08 1.47
CA LYS A 51 -15.23 7.22 1.05
C LYS A 51 -15.38 8.40 1.99
N ALA A 52 -14.27 9.06 2.35
CA ALA A 52 -14.28 10.35 3.04
C ALA A 52 -13.17 11.28 2.51
N SER A 53 -13.51 12.56 2.35
CA SER A 53 -12.59 13.54 1.75
C SER A 53 -11.46 13.99 2.68
N ASN A 54 -11.53 13.65 3.97
CA ASN A 54 -10.52 13.94 4.99
C ASN A 54 -10.21 12.68 5.81
N ALA A 55 -11.14 12.23 6.67
CA ALA A 55 -10.85 11.13 7.60
C ALA A 55 -11.96 10.08 7.71
N ILE A 56 -11.58 8.81 7.90
CA ILE A 56 -12.49 7.72 8.28
C ILE A 56 -12.13 7.17 9.65
N THR A 57 -13.11 7.02 10.54
CA THR A 57 -12.95 6.29 11.80
C THR A 57 -13.80 5.02 11.77
N VAL A 58 -13.18 3.87 11.99
CA VAL A 58 -13.82 2.54 12.01
C VAL A 58 -13.84 2.03 13.45
N GLY A 59 -14.98 1.55 13.93
CA GLY A 59 -15.19 1.07 15.30
C GLY A 59 -15.95 2.05 16.18
N PRO A 60 -16.25 1.70 17.45
CA PRO A 60 -15.65 0.61 18.23
C PRO A 60 -16.29 -0.77 18.06
N THR A 61 -17.23 -0.97 17.12
CA THR A 61 -17.77 -2.31 16.81
C THR A 61 -18.09 -2.37 15.32
N VAL A 62 -17.25 -3.02 14.52
CA VAL A 62 -17.53 -3.27 13.09
C VAL A 62 -17.19 -4.72 12.81
N SER A 63 -18.18 -5.44 12.25
CA SER A 63 -18.09 -6.87 11.99
C SER A 63 -18.33 -7.15 10.51
N ILE A 64 -17.39 -7.83 9.86
CA ILE A 64 -17.59 -8.37 8.51
C ILE A 64 -18.09 -9.80 8.67
N THR A 65 -19.36 -10.03 8.33
CA THR A 65 -20.10 -11.27 8.67
C THR A 65 -20.14 -12.28 7.52
N GLN A 66 -19.66 -11.91 6.33
CA GLN A 66 -19.53 -12.77 5.14
C GLN A 66 -18.17 -12.55 4.47
N ALA A 67 -17.69 -13.52 3.69
CA ALA A 67 -16.44 -13.38 2.92
C ALA A 67 -16.60 -12.38 1.77
N VAL A 68 -16.38 -11.09 2.07
CA VAL A 68 -16.60 -9.98 1.13
C VAL A 68 -15.39 -9.03 1.11
N ASN A 69 -15.30 -8.23 0.04
CA ASN A 69 -14.28 -7.20 -0.11
C ASN A 69 -14.83 -5.85 0.36
N VAL A 70 -14.12 -5.20 1.26
CA VAL A 70 -14.48 -3.90 1.81
C VAL A 70 -13.36 -2.91 1.55
N ASP A 71 -13.69 -1.82 0.87
CA ASP A 71 -12.74 -0.76 0.53
C ASP A 71 -13.00 0.49 1.38
N ILE A 72 -11.97 0.99 2.05
CA ILE A 72 -12.02 2.19 2.87
C ILE A 72 -11.04 3.21 2.32
N ILE A 73 -11.56 4.34 1.86
CA ILE A 73 -10.79 5.36 1.15
C ILE A 73 -10.94 6.71 1.85
N ALA A 74 -9.82 7.25 2.33
CA ALA A 74 -9.75 8.60 2.88
C ALA A 74 -8.62 9.40 2.25
N THR A 75 -8.60 10.72 2.41
CA THR A 75 -7.46 11.53 1.93
C THR A 75 -6.34 11.61 2.97
N ASN A 76 -6.67 11.82 4.25
CA ASN A 76 -5.70 12.18 5.28
C ASN A 76 -5.55 11.13 6.39
N GLU A 77 -6.65 10.55 6.87
CA GLU A 77 -6.58 9.65 8.04
C GLU A 77 -7.60 8.50 7.95
N ILE A 78 -7.17 7.29 8.31
CA ILE A 78 -8.05 6.14 8.57
C ILE A 78 -7.68 5.57 9.94
N THR A 79 -8.62 5.62 10.88
CA THR A 79 -8.40 5.20 12.27
C THR A 79 -9.29 4.01 12.62
N PHE A 80 -8.68 2.90 13.03
CA PHE A 80 -9.39 1.71 13.51
C PHE A 80 -9.39 1.66 15.04
N LYS A 81 -10.57 1.71 15.65
CA LYS A 81 -10.80 1.51 17.08
C LYS A 81 -10.89 0.01 17.39
N ALA A 82 -10.63 -0.34 18.65
CA ALA A 82 -10.67 -1.73 19.13
C ALA A 82 -12.03 -2.42 18.87
N ASN A 83 -12.04 -3.76 18.90
CA ASN A 83 -13.19 -4.66 18.68
C ASN A 83 -13.72 -4.69 17.23
N PHE A 84 -12.80 -4.67 16.27
CA PHE A 84 -13.06 -5.03 14.89
C PHE A 84 -13.02 -6.57 14.72
N SER A 85 -13.97 -7.14 13.99
CA SER A 85 -14.07 -8.59 13.75
C SER A 85 -14.34 -8.92 12.28
N MET A 86 -13.68 -9.95 11.75
CA MET A 86 -13.83 -10.41 10.37
C MET A 86 -14.01 -11.92 10.32
N VAL A 87 -14.89 -12.40 9.43
CA VAL A 87 -14.94 -13.83 9.08
C VAL A 87 -13.81 -14.21 8.13
N SER A 88 -13.35 -15.46 8.22
CA SER A 88 -12.33 -16.02 7.31
C SER A 88 -12.78 -15.90 5.86
N GLY A 89 -11.87 -15.46 4.98
CA GLY A 89 -12.14 -15.22 3.55
C GLY A 89 -12.59 -13.80 3.20
N SER A 90 -12.75 -12.91 4.19
CA SER A 90 -13.01 -11.48 3.93
C SER A 90 -11.72 -10.74 3.58
N THR A 91 -11.80 -9.73 2.69
CA THR A 91 -10.70 -8.82 2.37
C THR A 91 -11.07 -7.41 2.79
N LEU A 92 -10.19 -6.73 3.52
CA LEU A 92 -10.33 -5.32 3.86
C LEU A 92 -9.15 -4.56 3.28
N GLU A 93 -9.42 -3.61 2.39
CA GLU A 93 -8.42 -2.72 1.82
C GLU A 93 -8.65 -1.28 2.33
N ALA A 94 -7.65 -0.68 2.94
CA ALA A 94 -7.69 0.69 3.43
C ALA A 94 -6.63 1.53 2.71
N ARG A 95 -7.04 2.62 2.06
CA ARG A 95 -6.18 3.42 1.18
C ARG A 95 -6.31 4.91 1.47
N LEU A 96 -5.18 5.59 1.58
CA LEU A 96 -5.12 7.05 1.62
C LEU A 96 -4.97 7.60 0.21
N VAL A 97 -6.08 7.76 -0.50
CA VAL A 97 -6.13 8.32 -1.86
C VAL A 97 -7.26 9.34 -1.95
N ASN A 98 -7.09 10.38 -2.78
CA ASN A 98 -8.13 11.38 -2.98
C ASN A 98 -9.40 10.73 -3.56
N PRO A 99 -10.52 10.67 -2.81
CA PRO A 99 -11.73 9.95 -3.26
C PRO A 99 -12.45 10.66 -4.41
N CYS A 100 -12.10 11.92 -4.72
CA CYS A 100 -12.65 12.68 -5.84
C CYS A 100 -12.14 12.20 -7.21
N ASN A 101 -10.96 11.57 -7.24
CA ASN A 101 -10.23 11.27 -8.48
C ASN A 101 -9.95 9.78 -8.64
N THR A 102 -10.79 8.92 -8.07
CA THR A 102 -10.65 7.45 -8.17
C THR A 102 -10.87 6.92 -9.59
N SER A 103 -11.28 7.78 -10.54
CA SER A 103 -11.49 7.42 -11.95
C SER A 103 -10.24 7.53 -12.84
N LYS A 104 -9.06 7.87 -12.30
CA LYS A 104 -7.81 7.98 -13.08
C LYS A 104 -6.60 7.36 -12.38
N VAL A 105 -6.69 6.08 -12.03
CA VAL A 105 -5.50 5.25 -11.77
C VAL A 105 -5.56 4.01 -12.66
N ALA A 106 -5.67 4.25 -13.97
CA ALA A 106 -5.21 3.34 -15.00
C ALA A 106 -4.21 4.17 -15.82
N ASP A 107 -2.95 3.75 -15.80
CA ASP A 107 -1.83 4.16 -16.65
C ASP A 107 -1.82 5.57 -17.25
N ALA A 108 -0.97 6.45 -16.72
CA ALA A 108 -0.06 7.32 -17.49
C ALA A 108 0.75 8.22 -16.55
N GLY A 109 2.06 8.30 -16.79
CA GLY A 109 3.00 9.15 -16.05
C GLY A 109 3.02 10.62 -16.49
N GLU A 110 4.22 11.20 -16.34
CA GLU A 110 4.65 12.57 -16.62
C GLU A 110 4.59 13.54 -15.42
N GLN A 111 5.79 13.79 -14.88
CA GLN A 111 6.10 14.77 -13.85
C GLN A 111 6.19 16.20 -14.41
N ALA A 112 5.73 17.18 -13.63
CA ALA A 112 6.25 18.55 -13.70
C ALA A 112 6.17 19.26 -12.33
N GLY A 113 7.31 19.28 -11.64
CA GLY A 113 7.86 20.46 -10.96
C GLY A 113 7.29 20.92 -9.62
N ARG A 114 8.10 20.78 -8.55
CA ARG A 114 8.45 21.89 -7.65
C ARG A 114 9.66 21.56 -6.77
N THR A 115 10.56 22.53 -6.72
CA THR A 115 11.84 22.59 -6.01
C THR A 115 11.69 22.56 -4.50
N GLY A 116 12.53 21.77 -3.83
CA GLY A 116 13.29 22.26 -2.67
C GLY A 116 12.91 21.76 -1.28
N GLU A 117 12.52 20.51 -1.11
CA GLU A 117 12.66 19.79 0.17
C GLU A 117 13.16 18.39 -0.21
N PRO A 118 14.20 17.82 0.44
CA PRO A 118 14.73 16.53 0.01
C PRO A 118 13.62 15.51 0.23
N GLU A 119 12.98 15.12 -0.88
CA GLU A 119 11.96 14.09 -0.90
C GLU A 119 12.56 12.88 -0.18
N ALA A 120 12.07 12.60 1.02
CA ALA A 120 12.26 11.29 1.62
C ALA A 120 11.70 10.32 0.58
N ASN A 121 12.59 9.66 -0.13
CA ASN A 121 12.25 8.78 -1.23
C ASN A 121 11.17 7.81 -0.70
N PRO A 122 9.94 7.81 -1.23
CA PRO A 122 8.82 7.03 -0.69
C PRO A 122 9.05 5.51 -0.80
N TRP A 123 10.16 5.09 -1.42
CA TRP A 123 10.67 3.73 -1.46
C TRP A 123 11.64 3.37 -0.29
N ILE A 124 12.04 4.35 0.55
CA ILE A 124 13.01 4.16 1.66
C ILE A 124 12.40 3.45 2.88
N ASP A 125 11.07 3.38 3.00
CA ASP A 125 10.42 2.73 4.15
C ASP A 125 9.95 1.28 3.89
N GLN A 126 10.38 0.66 2.78
CA GLN A 126 10.14 -0.77 2.58
C GLN A 126 11.02 -1.57 3.56
N PRO A 127 10.45 -2.42 4.43
CA PRO A 127 11.25 -3.25 5.31
C PRO A 127 12.19 -4.14 4.49
N ALA A 128 13.35 -4.46 5.05
CA ALA A 128 14.27 -5.36 4.38
C ALA A 128 13.59 -6.73 4.16
N ILE A 129 13.60 -7.23 2.93
CA ILE A 129 12.96 -8.50 2.56
C ILE A 129 13.98 -9.47 1.99
N MET A 130 13.74 -10.76 2.23
CA MET A 130 14.45 -11.85 1.56
C MET A 130 13.49 -13.02 1.33
N GLN A 131 13.43 -13.50 0.09
CA GLN A 131 12.58 -14.60 -0.33
C GLN A 131 13.36 -15.54 -1.25
N GLY A 132 13.07 -16.83 -1.20
CA GLY A 132 13.65 -17.84 -2.10
C GLY A 132 12.56 -18.56 -2.88
N PHE A 133 12.72 -18.68 -4.20
CA PHE A 133 11.80 -19.43 -5.04
C PHE A 133 12.55 -20.22 -6.13
N PRO A 134 12.21 -21.50 -6.36
CA PRO A 134 11.30 -22.31 -5.55
C PRO A 134 11.88 -22.65 -4.16
N ASN A 135 11.02 -22.87 -3.17
CA ASN A 135 11.40 -23.39 -1.85
C ASN A 135 10.20 -24.19 -1.29
N PRO A 136 10.26 -25.54 -1.25
CA PRO A 136 11.42 -26.41 -1.50
C PRO A 136 11.94 -26.42 -2.94
N PHE A 137 13.18 -26.87 -3.15
CA PHE A 137 13.83 -26.97 -4.48
C PHE A 137 14.69 -28.24 -4.62
N ILE A 138 14.91 -28.71 -5.85
CA ILE A 138 15.67 -29.94 -6.14
C ILE A 138 17.09 -29.65 -6.69
N GLY A 139 17.25 -28.58 -7.47
CA GLY A 139 18.54 -28.27 -8.12
C GLY A 139 19.02 -26.85 -7.86
N GLN A 140 18.15 -25.87 -8.10
CA GLN A 140 18.46 -24.47 -7.85
C GLN A 140 17.28 -23.72 -7.22
N THR A 141 17.58 -22.63 -6.53
CA THR A 141 16.61 -21.65 -6.05
C THR A 141 17.14 -20.26 -6.29
N THR A 142 16.26 -19.30 -6.57
CA THR A 142 16.62 -17.89 -6.70
C THR A 142 16.26 -17.17 -5.42
N LEU A 143 17.26 -16.53 -4.80
CA LEU A 143 17.08 -15.67 -3.65
C LEU A 143 16.94 -14.22 -4.12
N ARG A 144 15.80 -13.61 -3.82
CA ARG A 144 15.51 -12.20 -4.05
C ARG A 144 15.53 -11.44 -2.73
N PHE A 145 16.23 -10.32 -2.68
CA PHE A 145 16.30 -9.48 -1.50
C PHE A 145 16.42 -7.99 -1.83
N SER A 146 16.00 -7.14 -0.91
CA SER A 146 16.15 -5.68 -0.97
C SER A 146 16.27 -5.09 0.42
N LEU A 147 16.82 -3.86 0.49
CA LEU A 147 17.02 -3.11 1.73
C LEU A 147 16.39 -1.72 1.62
N PRO A 148 15.90 -1.15 2.74
CA PRO A 148 15.45 0.24 2.79
C PRO A 148 16.59 1.23 2.53
N ASP A 149 17.77 0.92 3.07
CA ASP A 149 18.96 1.79 3.05
C ASP A 149 20.01 1.25 2.08
N ALA A 150 20.78 2.15 1.47
CA ALA A 150 21.93 1.75 0.65
C ALA A 150 23.07 1.28 1.55
N GLU A 151 23.52 0.04 1.37
CA GLU A 151 24.48 -0.58 2.29
C GLU A 151 25.29 -1.70 1.64
N THR A 152 26.49 -1.93 2.16
CA THR A 152 27.28 -3.14 1.84
C THR A 152 26.64 -4.34 2.51
N VAL A 153 26.39 -5.38 1.72
CA VAL A 153 25.77 -6.62 2.20
C VAL A 153 26.55 -7.86 1.79
N ASN A 154 26.42 -8.88 2.62
CA ASN A 154 26.98 -10.20 2.41
C ASN A 154 25.87 -11.24 2.59
N LEU A 155 25.55 -11.99 1.53
CA LEU A 155 24.59 -13.09 1.53
C LEU A 155 25.33 -14.42 1.51
N GLN A 156 25.15 -15.20 2.56
CA GLN A 156 25.84 -16.48 2.75
C GLN A 156 24.85 -17.59 3.05
N VAL A 157 25.19 -18.81 2.67
CA VAL A 157 24.44 -20.02 2.99
C VAL A 157 25.20 -20.82 4.03
N TYR A 158 24.47 -21.32 5.03
CA TYR A 158 24.97 -22.13 6.12
C TYR A 158 24.16 -23.42 6.25
N ASN A 159 24.77 -24.46 6.81
CA ASN A 159 24.03 -25.63 7.29
C ASN A 159 23.57 -25.44 8.75
N LEU A 160 22.83 -26.42 9.29
CA LEU A 160 22.32 -26.35 10.67
C LEU A 160 23.40 -26.41 11.76
N LYS A 161 24.64 -26.83 11.43
CA LYS A 161 25.78 -26.78 12.34
C LYS A 161 26.45 -25.40 12.37
N GLY A 162 26.00 -24.47 11.52
CA GLY A 162 26.62 -23.16 11.34
C GLY A 162 27.86 -23.17 10.46
N GLU A 163 28.12 -24.27 9.74
CA GLU A 163 29.22 -24.33 8.78
C GLU A 163 28.84 -23.49 7.55
N HIS A 164 29.77 -22.64 7.10
CA HIS A 164 29.63 -21.85 5.88
C HIS A 164 29.70 -22.77 4.66
N ILE A 165 28.70 -22.67 3.79
CA ILE A 165 28.56 -23.49 2.58
C ILE A 165 28.96 -22.68 1.35
N ALA A 166 28.44 -21.46 1.22
CA ALA A 166 28.70 -20.60 0.06
C ALA A 166 28.45 -19.13 0.39
N THR A 167 29.16 -18.24 -0.31
CA THR A 167 28.82 -16.81 -0.39
C THR A 167 28.16 -16.58 -1.74
N LEU A 168 26.90 -16.13 -1.75
CA LEU A 168 26.11 -15.92 -2.96
C LEU A 168 26.23 -14.50 -3.51
N PHE A 169 26.37 -13.53 -2.62
CA PHE A 169 26.50 -12.13 -2.99
C PHE A 169 27.33 -11.37 -1.96
N GLU A 170 28.24 -10.54 -2.44
CA GLU A 170 29.00 -9.60 -1.61
C GLU A 170 29.17 -8.30 -2.39
N GLY A 171 28.66 -7.19 -1.83
CA GLY A 171 28.77 -5.90 -2.49
C GLY A 171 27.80 -4.86 -1.96
N ASN A 172 27.77 -3.72 -2.65
CA ASN A 172 26.90 -2.60 -2.29
C ASN A 172 25.55 -2.75 -2.96
N LEU A 173 24.49 -2.70 -2.15
CA LEU A 173 23.11 -2.64 -2.64
C LEU A 173 22.58 -1.22 -2.46
N LYS A 174 21.93 -0.66 -3.48
CA LYS A 174 21.27 0.64 -3.35
C LYS A 174 19.95 0.50 -2.58
N ALA A 175 19.55 1.57 -1.91
CA ALA A 175 18.24 1.67 -1.26
C ALA A 175 17.11 1.29 -2.24
N GLY A 176 16.22 0.40 -1.82
CA GLY A 176 15.08 -0.09 -2.62
C GLY A 176 15.44 -0.97 -3.82
N GLN A 177 16.72 -1.22 -4.10
CA GLN A 177 17.12 -2.08 -5.21
C GLN A 177 16.84 -3.55 -4.87
N ALA A 178 16.07 -4.23 -5.74
CA ALA A 178 15.95 -5.68 -5.70
C ALA A 178 17.21 -6.32 -6.32
N ALA A 179 17.86 -7.20 -5.58
CA ALA A 179 18.89 -8.09 -6.07
C ALA A 179 18.36 -9.52 -6.13
N GLU A 180 18.78 -10.27 -7.15
CA GLU A 180 18.46 -11.67 -7.34
C GLU A 180 19.76 -12.44 -7.56
N VAL A 181 19.91 -13.56 -6.85
CA VAL A 181 21.05 -14.47 -7.01
C VAL A 181 20.56 -15.90 -6.96
N THR A 182 21.05 -16.70 -7.91
CA THR A 182 20.76 -18.11 -7.99
C THR A 182 21.70 -18.89 -7.08
N PHE A 183 21.13 -19.77 -6.27
CA PHE A 183 21.85 -20.77 -5.51
C PHE A 183 21.64 -22.13 -6.15
N GLU A 184 22.73 -22.73 -6.62
CA GLU A 184 22.79 -24.07 -7.21
C GLU A 184 23.76 -24.92 -6.38
N PRO A 185 23.28 -25.62 -5.35
CA PRO A 185 24.13 -26.48 -4.53
C PRO A 185 24.69 -27.65 -5.32
N THR A 186 26.01 -27.82 -5.22
CA THR A 186 26.73 -28.99 -5.73
C THR A 186 27.12 -29.88 -4.56
N ASP A 187 26.86 -31.18 -4.66
CA ASP A 187 27.20 -32.21 -3.67
C ASP A 187 26.67 -31.98 -2.23
N LEU A 188 25.55 -31.27 -2.09
CA LEU A 188 24.87 -31.09 -0.80
C LEU A 188 23.76 -32.11 -0.60
N ALA A 189 23.63 -32.64 0.62
CA ALA A 189 22.54 -33.54 0.98
C ALA A 189 21.19 -32.79 1.06
N ALA A 190 20.08 -33.47 0.74
CA ALA A 190 18.74 -32.97 1.04
C ALA A 190 18.63 -32.56 2.51
N GLY A 191 17.97 -31.45 2.77
CA GLY A 191 17.83 -30.93 4.12
C GLY A 191 17.56 -29.43 4.20
N ILE A 192 17.73 -28.92 5.41
CA ILE A 192 17.50 -27.51 5.72
C ILE A 192 18.84 -26.75 5.69
N TYR A 193 18.85 -25.64 4.97
CA TYR A 193 19.94 -24.69 4.92
C TYR A 193 19.43 -23.30 5.31
N LEU A 194 20.33 -22.42 5.74
CA LEU A 194 20.01 -21.06 6.13
C LEU A 194 20.76 -20.08 5.23
N ALA A 195 20.03 -19.30 4.45
CA ALA A 195 20.56 -18.11 3.81
C ALA A 195 20.53 -16.96 4.83
N ARG A 196 21.67 -16.30 5.04
CA ARG A 196 21.81 -15.14 5.93
C ARG A 196 22.35 -13.96 5.13
N LEU A 197 21.56 -12.89 5.09
CA LEU A 197 21.98 -11.58 4.61
C LEU A 197 22.46 -10.76 5.81
N SER A 198 23.68 -10.27 5.78
CA SER A 198 24.25 -9.40 6.82
C SER A 198 24.62 -8.06 6.20
N THR A 199 24.33 -6.97 6.90
CA THR A 199 24.62 -5.61 6.44
C THR A 199 25.73 -4.96 7.28
N ALA A 200 26.39 -3.94 6.75
CA ALA A 200 27.46 -3.23 7.45
C ALA A 200 27.02 -2.60 8.79
N SER A 201 25.76 -2.18 8.91
CA SER A 201 25.12 -1.64 10.12
C SER A 201 24.79 -2.71 11.15
N GLY A 202 25.06 -3.98 10.86
CA GLY A 202 24.83 -5.10 11.75
C GLY A 202 23.42 -5.68 11.70
N LYS A 203 22.57 -5.24 10.75
CA LYS A 203 21.27 -5.88 10.51
C LYS A 203 21.51 -7.25 9.89
N SER A 204 20.69 -8.24 10.27
CA SER A 204 20.74 -9.57 9.68
C SER A 204 19.34 -10.10 9.38
N LEU A 205 19.16 -10.59 8.14
CA LEU A 205 17.97 -11.29 7.70
C LEU A 205 18.33 -12.75 7.45
N SER A 206 17.43 -13.66 7.81
CA SER A 206 17.62 -15.09 7.59
C SER A 206 16.44 -15.70 6.86
N TYR A 207 16.71 -16.58 5.90
CA TYR A 207 15.72 -17.30 5.11
C TYR A 207 16.05 -18.79 5.09
N ARG A 208 15.05 -19.62 5.38
CA ARG A 208 15.20 -21.06 5.47
C ARG A 208 15.01 -21.69 4.09
N LEU A 209 16.02 -22.38 3.62
CA LEU A 209 16.03 -23.13 2.36
C LEU A 209 15.77 -24.62 2.63
N MET A 210 14.93 -25.24 1.81
CA MET A 210 14.66 -26.69 1.84
C MET A 210 15.11 -27.32 0.52
N LEU A 211 16.27 -27.99 0.55
CA LEU A 211 16.80 -28.76 -0.57
C LEU A 211 16.23 -30.18 -0.53
N GLN A 212 15.78 -30.66 -1.68
CA GLN A 212 15.30 -32.01 -1.93
C GLN A 212 16.20 -32.68 -2.97
N LEU A 213 16.29 -34.01 -2.94
CA LEU A 213 17.02 -34.83 -3.91
C LEU A 213 16.04 -35.50 -4.88
#